data_AF-A0AAW1XG67-F1
#
_entry.id   AF-A0AAW1XG67-F1
#
_cell.length_a   1.000
_cell.length_b   1.000
_cell.length_c   1.000
_cell.angle_alpha   90.00
_cell.angle_beta   90.00
_cell.angle_gamma   90.00
#
_symmetry.space_group_name_H-M   'P 1'
#
loop_
_entity.id
_entity.type
_entity.pdbx_description
1 polymer ?
#
loop_
_entity_poly.entity_id
_entity_poly.type
_entity_poly.pdbx_seq_one_letter_code
_entity_poly.pdbx_strand_id
1 'polypeptide(L)'
;MAPKSRSYQVSATPVTIFAHLLLIAITTLLLVWLLHFREGFAFKSATKEKIFNLHPFFMVVGFILIGGEAIMAYKTVPGKRNTQKVVHMILHLLALVAVALGLFVIIKFKNEVGEADFVSLHSWLGIITISLFGLQWLFGFAAFIFPGSEMSTRASFKPWHTFFGMVIFLLAVCTAEIGLNYFILGNNQQGLIVNFTGLLIFLFAAAVSLTVLLPRLY
;
A
#
# COMPACT_ATOMS: atom_id res chain seq x y z
N MET A 1 -27.99 29.66 19.52
CA MET A 1 -26.99 29.46 18.44
C MET A 1 -25.76 28.84 19.07
N ALA A 2 -25.46 27.57 18.78
CA ALA A 2 -24.23 26.93 19.25
C ALA A 2 -23.02 27.59 18.54
N PRO A 3 -21.91 27.86 19.26
CA PRO A 3 -20.75 28.48 18.65
C PRO A 3 -20.17 27.56 17.58
N LYS A 4 -19.97 28.08 16.36
CA LYS A 4 -19.19 27.42 15.31
C LYS A 4 -17.85 27.01 15.92
N SER A 5 -17.64 25.71 16.11
CA SER A 5 -16.34 25.22 16.52
C SER A 5 -15.32 25.73 15.50
N ARG A 6 -14.27 26.39 15.97
CA ARG A 6 -13.09 26.66 15.15
C ARG A 6 -12.45 25.31 14.84
N SER A 7 -12.99 24.62 13.85
CA SER A 7 -12.30 23.56 13.14
C SER A 7 -11.04 24.21 12.59
N TYR A 8 -9.88 23.76 13.06
CA TYR A 8 -8.64 24.01 12.36
C TYR A 8 -8.83 23.48 10.93
N GLN A 9 -9.13 24.36 9.97
CA GLN A 9 -9.34 23.99 8.57
C GLN A 9 -8.00 23.76 7.89
N VAL A 10 -7.27 22.76 8.35
CA VAL A 10 -6.01 22.34 7.73
C VAL A 10 -6.37 21.63 6.43
N SER A 11 -5.88 22.16 5.30
CA SER A 11 -6.03 21.53 3.98
C SER A 11 -5.32 20.18 3.94
N ALA A 12 -5.85 19.21 3.18
CA ALA A 12 -5.11 17.99 2.87
C ALA A 12 -3.85 18.24 2.01
N THR A 13 -3.72 19.41 1.37
CA THR A 13 -2.67 19.66 0.36
C THR A 13 -1.24 19.51 0.90
N PRO A 14 -0.84 20.16 2.01
CA PRO A 14 0.51 19.98 2.56
C PRO A 14 0.80 18.52 2.94
N VAL A 15 -0.21 17.80 3.43
CA VAL A 15 -0.10 16.38 3.79
C VAL A 15 0.10 15.51 2.56
N THR A 16 -0.59 15.80 1.44
CA THR A 16 -0.38 15.08 0.18
C THR A 16 1.01 15.32 -0.41
N ILE A 17 1.52 16.55 -0.35
CA ILE A 17 2.90 16.86 -0.80
C ILE A 17 3.91 16.07 0.05
N PHE A 18 3.72 16.07 1.37
CA PHE A 18 4.57 15.30 2.26
C PHE A 18 4.52 13.79 1.96
N ALA A 19 3.33 13.24 1.71
CA ALA A 19 3.17 11.84 1.33
C ALA A 19 3.90 11.50 0.01
N HIS A 20 3.86 12.38 -1.01
CA HIS A 20 4.60 12.17 -2.25
C HIS A 20 6.13 12.21 -2.05
N LEU A 21 6.64 13.10 -1.18
CA LEU A 21 8.07 13.14 -0.84
C LEU A 21 8.51 11.85 -0.12
N LEU A 22 7.66 11.34 0.80
CA LEU A 22 7.91 10.06 1.47
C LEU A 22 7.90 8.91 0.46
N LEU A 23 6.95 8.86 -0.48
CA LEU A 23 6.89 7.86 -1.54
C LEU A 23 8.20 7.80 -2.34
N ILE A 24 8.74 8.96 -2.74
CA ILE A 24 10.00 9.06 -3.48
C ILE A 24 11.17 8.55 -2.62
N ALA A 25 11.23 8.95 -1.34
CA ALA A 25 12.28 8.53 -0.43
C ALA A 25 12.25 7.01 -0.16
N ILE A 26 11.06 6.45 0.12
CA ILE A 26 10.87 5.00 0.33
C ILE A 26 11.30 4.22 -0.92
N THR A 27 10.85 4.64 -2.10
CA THR A 27 11.21 3.98 -3.37
C THR A 27 12.73 4.00 -3.58
N THR A 28 13.37 5.13 -3.30
CA THR A 28 14.83 5.28 -3.43
C THR A 28 15.57 4.36 -2.48
N LEU A 29 15.22 4.37 -1.18
CA LEU A 29 15.88 3.51 -0.20
C LEU A 29 15.64 2.02 -0.46
N LEU A 30 14.42 1.65 -0.86
CA LEU A 30 14.11 0.28 -1.25
C LEU A 30 14.93 -0.18 -2.46
N LEU A 31 15.05 0.66 -3.50
CA LEU A 31 15.87 0.33 -4.67
C LEU A 31 17.36 0.26 -4.33
N VAL A 32 17.87 1.15 -3.48
CA VAL A 32 19.25 1.04 -2.98
C VAL A 32 19.45 -0.28 -2.24
N TRP A 33 18.53 -0.65 -1.33
CA TRP A 33 18.61 -1.92 -0.62
C TRP A 33 18.61 -3.11 -1.59
N LEU A 34 17.66 -3.16 -2.53
CA LEU A 34 17.50 -4.31 -3.42
C LEU A 34 18.61 -4.40 -4.48
N LEU A 35 19.02 -3.29 -5.08
CA LEU A 35 19.98 -3.28 -6.19
C LEU A 35 21.44 -3.29 -5.71
N HIS A 36 21.76 -2.55 -4.65
CA HIS A 36 23.13 -2.44 -4.16
C HIS A 36 23.46 -3.53 -3.12
N PHE A 37 22.61 -3.73 -2.12
CA PHE A 37 22.91 -4.67 -1.02
C PHE A 37 22.44 -6.10 -1.26
N ARG A 38 21.43 -6.30 -2.12
CA ARG A 38 20.83 -7.62 -2.38
C ARG A 38 21.06 -8.13 -3.80
N GLU A 39 22.00 -7.53 -4.52
CA GLU A 39 22.45 -7.93 -5.88
C GLU A 39 21.37 -7.89 -6.97
N GLY A 40 20.28 -7.14 -6.75
CA GLY A 40 19.18 -6.96 -7.68
C GLY A 40 18.09 -8.03 -7.59
N PHE A 41 17.17 -8.02 -8.55
CA PHE A 41 16.04 -8.93 -8.59
C PHE A 41 15.82 -9.52 -9.98
N ALA A 42 15.33 -10.76 -10.05
CA ALA A 42 15.09 -11.47 -11.30
C ALA A 42 14.02 -12.55 -11.12
N PHE A 43 13.15 -12.74 -12.12
CA PHE A 43 12.11 -13.78 -12.10
C PHE A 43 12.68 -15.21 -12.21
N LYS A 44 13.91 -15.35 -12.71
CA LYS A 44 14.66 -16.60 -12.80
C LYS A 44 16.13 -16.32 -12.54
N SER A 45 16.73 -17.04 -11.62
CA SER A 45 18.12 -16.87 -11.21
C SER A 45 18.67 -18.15 -10.58
N ALA A 46 19.98 -18.37 -10.69
CA ALA A 46 20.69 -19.37 -9.88
C ALA A 46 20.73 -18.93 -8.41
N THR A 47 21.04 -17.64 -8.17
CA THR A 47 20.93 -17.00 -6.85
C THR A 47 19.46 -16.73 -6.52
N LYS A 48 18.86 -17.58 -5.69
CA LYS A 48 17.41 -17.57 -5.40
C LYS A 48 16.94 -16.31 -4.67
N GLU A 49 17.80 -15.67 -3.89
CA GLU A 49 17.51 -14.38 -3.24
C GLU A 49 17.06 -13.28 -4.22
N LYS A 50 17.51 -13.32 -5.49
CA LYS A 50 17.04 -12.36 -6.51
C LYS A 50 15.56 -12.56 -6.88
N ILE A 51 15.05 -13.78 -6.76
CA ILE A 51 13.61 -14.07 -6.91
C ILE A 51 12.87 -13.54 -5.68
N PHE A 52 13.40 -13.79 -4.48
CA PHE A 52 12.83 -13.23 -3.25
C PHE A 52 12.74 -11.71 -3.32
N ASN A 53 13.77 -11.01 -3.81
CA ASN A 53 13.82 -9.54 -3.87
C ASN A 53 12.68 -8.90 -4.68
N LEU A 54 12.03 -9.64 -5.59
CA LEU A 54 10.83 -9.18 -6.27
C LEU A 54 9.65 -9.00 -5.29
N HIS A 55 9.57 -9.82 -4.24
CA HIS A 55 8.50 -9.76 -3.24
C HIS A 55 8.44 -8.39 -2.52
N PRO A 56 9.47 -7.92 -1.79
CA PRO A 56 9.41 -6.62 -1.13
C PRO A 56 9.25 -5.47 -2.14
N PHE A 57 9.79 -5.59 -3.37
CA PHE A 57 9.55 -4.60 -4.43
C PHE A 57 8.06 -4.47 -4.77
N PHE A 58 7.41 -5.59 -5.10
CA PHE A 58 5.99 -5.59 -5.45
C PHE A 58 5.09 -5.23 -4.27
N MET A 59 5.43 -5.64 -3.04
CA MET A 59 4.64 -5.32 -1.85
C MET A 59 4.76 -3.84 -1.45
N VAL A 60 5.96 -3.27 -1.46
CA VAL A 60 6.15 -1.87 -1.05
C VAL A 60 5.75 -0.92 -2.17
N VAL A 61 6.38 -1.00 -3.35
CA VAL A 61 6.09 -0.04 -4.44
C VAL A 61 4.73 -0.32 -5.04
N GLY A 62 4.48 -1.57 -5.40
CA GLY A 62 3.29 -1.97 -6.13
C GLY A 62 2.01 -1.95 -5.29
N PHE A 63 2.06 -2.43 -4.05
CA PHE A 63 0.87 -2.54 -3.22
C PHE A 63 0.71 -1.35 -2.25
N ILE A 64 1.72 -1.04 -1.43
CA ILE A 64 1.60 0.02 -0.41
C ILE A 64 1.64 1.42 -1.02
N LEU A 65 2.65 1.76 -1.82
CA LEU A 65 2.82 3.12 -2.33
C LEU A 65 1.73 3.47 -3.36
N ILE A 66 1.53 2.63 -4.38
CA ILE A 66 0.43 2.84 -5.35
C ILE A 66 -0.95 2.75 -4.66
N GLY A 67 -1.13 1.87 -3.67
CA GLY A 67 -2.37 1.80 -2.89
C GLY A 67 -2.63 3.08 -2.08
N GLY A 68 -1.60 3.68 -1.49
CA GLY A 68 -1.67 4.97 -0.81
C GLY A 68 -2.04 6.11 -1.76
N GLU A 69 -1.41 6.16 -2.95
CA GLU A 69 -1.78 7.11 -4.01
C GLU A 69 -3.25 6.95 -4.44
N ALA A 70 -3.72 5.70 -4.57
CA ALA A 70 -5.11 5.41 -4.90
C ALA A 70 -6.07 5.95 -3.84
N ILE A 71 -5.76 5.78 -2.54
CA ILE A 71 -6.56 6.34 -1.44
C ILE A 71 -6.59 7.88 -1.52
N MET A 72 -5.45 8.51 -1.80
CA MET A 72 -5.32 9.96 -1.91
C MET A 72 -5.91 10.55 -3.20
N ALA A 73 -6.24 9.73 -4.21
CA ALA A 73 -6.64 10.18 -5.54
C ALA A 73 -7.80 11.19 -5.54
N TYR A 74 -8.75 11.09 -4.61
CA TYR A 74 -9.85 12.05 -4.47
C TYR A 74 -9.44 13.45 -3.99
N LYS A 75 -8.20 13.59 -3.49
CA LYS A 75 -7.60 14.85 -3.03
C LYS A 75 -6.51 15.33 -4.00
N THR A 76 -5.74 14.42 -4.59
CA THR A 76 -4.57 14.74 -5.42
C THR A 76 -4.92 14.91 -6.90
N VAL A 77 -5.85 14.12 -7.44
CA VAL A 77 -6.19 14.17 -8.87
C VAL A 77 -7.04 15.42 -9.16
N PRO A 78 -6.60 16.32 -10.07
CA PRO A 78 -7.42 17.42 -10.53
C PRO A 78 -8.54 16.90 -11.44
N GLY A 79 -9.74 17.48 -11.33
CA GLY A 79 -10.88 17.13 -12.18
C GLY A 79 -12.13 16.72 -11.42
N LYS A 80 -13.12 16.26 -12.19
CA LYS A 80 -14.44 15.88 -11.67
C LYS A 80 -14.36 14.60 -10.83
N ARG A 81 -15.33 14.42 -9.92
CA ARG A 81 -15.42 13.25 -9.05
C ARG A 81 -15.36 11.91 -9.82
N ASN A 82 -15.90 11.87 -11.04
CA ASN A 82 -15.85 10.67 -11.88
C ASN A 82 -14.42 10.33 -12.33
N THR A 83 -13.64 11.32 -12.75
CA THR A 83 -12.23 11.15 -13.10
C THR A 83 -11.43 10.62 -11.93
N GLN A 84 -11.59 11.22 -10.74
CA GLN A 84 -10.92 10.78 -9.52
C GLN A 84 -11.28 9.33 -9.15
N LYS A 85 -12.55 8.96 -9.32
CA LYS A 85 -13.04 7.61 -9.08
C LYS A 85 -12.39 6.58 -10.03
N VAL A 86 -12.27 6.91 -11.31
CA VAL A 86 -11.62 6.04 -12.30
C VAL A 86 -10.13 5.89 -11.97
N VAL A 87 -9.44 6.98 -11.63
CA VAL A 87 -8.02 6.92 -11.24
C VAL A 87 -7.83 6.08 -9.98
N HIS A 88 -8.65 6.28 -8.95
CA HIS A 88 -8.66 5.46 -7.73
C HIS A 88 -8.81 3.96 -8.06
N MET A 89 -9.74 3.60 -8.93
CA MET A 89 -9.97 2.21 -9.35
C MET A 89 -8.77 1.64 -10.11
N ILE A 90 -8.22 2.37 -11.09
CA ILE A 90 -7.08 1.93 -11.89
C ILE A 90 -5.85 1.71 -11.01
N LEU A 91 -5.55 2.66 -10.11
CA LEU A 91 -4.40 2.53 -9.21
C LEU A 91 -4.56 1.32 -8.28
N HIS A 92 -5.74 1.07 -7.71
CA HIS A 92 -5.95 -0.14 -6.93
C HIS A 92 -5.92 -1.43 -7.77
N LEU A 93 -6.31 -1.39 -9.05
CA LEU A 93 -6.14 -2.54 -9.95
C LEU A 93 -4.66 -2.84 -10.23
N LEU A 94 -3.84 -1.80 -10.45
CA LEU A 94 -2.39 -1.95 -10.58
C LEU A 94 -1.78 -2.54 -9.30
N ALA A 95 -2.25 -2.07 -8.14
CA ALA A 95 -1.84 -2.61 -6.84
C ALA A 95 -2.26 -4.08 -6.67
N LEU A 96 -3.44 -4.46 -7.16
CA LEU A 96 -3.93 -5.85 -7.14
C LEU A 96 -3.08 -6.76 -8.04
N VAL A 97 -2.69 -6.28 -9.22
CA VAL A 97 -1.75 -7.01 -10.10
C VAL A 97 -0.39 -7.16 -9.42
N ALA A 98 0.13 -6.08 -8.82
CA ALA A 98 1.42 -6.13 -8.13
C ALA A 98 1.41 -7.10 -6.94
N VAL A 99 0.36 -7.09 -6.12
CA VAL A 99 0.27 -8.00 -4.96
C VAL A 99 0.15 -9.47 -5.39
N ALA A 100 -0.55 -9.74 -6.49
CA ALA A 100 -0.60 -11.08 -7.10
C ALA A 100 0.77 -11.53 -7.59
N LEU A 101 1.54 -10.66 -8.26
CA LEU A 101 2.92 -10.94 -8.65
C LEU A 101 3.83 -11.15 -7.44
N GLY A 102 3.70 -10.31 -6.41
CA GLY A 102 4.44 -10.43 -5.15
C GLY A 102 4.17 -11.74 -4.42
N LEU A 103 2.93 -12.22 -4.42
CA LEU A 103 2.55 -13.51 -3.85
C LEU A 103 3.09 -14.68 -4.70
N PHE A 104 2.98 -14.58 -6.03
CA PHE A 104 3.51 -15.58 -6.94
C PHE A 104 5.02 -15.77 -6.77
N VAL A 105 5.81 -14.69 -6.70
CA VAL A 105 7.27 -14.80 -6.61
C VAL A 105 7.75 -15.35 -5.27
N ILE A 106 7.05 -15.07 -4.16
CA ILE A 106 7.45 -15.61 -2.85
C ILE A 106 7.14 -17.11 -2.73
N ILE A 107 5.98 -17.56 -3.23
CA ILE A 107 5.65 -18.99 -3.31
C ILE A 107 6.65 -19.70 -4.23
N LYS A 108 6.96 -19.10 -5.39
CA LYS A 108 7.99 -19.62 -6.29
C LYS A 108 9.35 -19.75 -5.61
N PHE A 109 9.80 -18.71 -4.91
CA PHE A 109 11.07 -18.73 -4.18
C PHE A 109 11.11 -19.86 -3.16
N LYS A 110 10.10 -19.96 -2.29
CA LYS A 110 10.01 -20.98 -1.24
C LYS A 110 10.01 -22.40 -1.80
N ASN A 111 9.27 -22.63 -2.87
CA ASN A 111 9.30 -23.91 -3.59
C ASN A 111 10.69 -24.24 -4.15
N GLU A 112 11.43 -23.23 -4.67
CA GLU A 112 12.78 -23.43 -5.22
C GLU A 112 13.86 -23.66 -4.13
N VAL A 113 13.62 -23.22 -2.89
CA VAL A 113 14.54 -23.45 -1.75
C VAL A 113 14.08 -24.55 -0.79
N GLY A 114 12.93 -25.17 -1.03
CA GLY A 114 12.39 -26.26 -0.20
C GLY A 114 11.83 -25.82 1.15
N GLU A 115 11.38 -24.56 1.27
CA GLU A 115 10.78 -24.04 2.51
C GLU A 115 9.26 -24.14 2.52
N ALA A 116 8.68 -24.29 3.71
CA ALA A 116 7.23 -24.33 3.88
C ALA A 116 6.57 -22.95 3.69
N ASP A 117 5.42 -22.96 3.04
CA ASP A 117 4.57 -21.78 2.88
C ASP A 117 3.73 -21.50 4.15
N PHE A 118 3.35 -20.23 4.33
CA PHE A 118 2.37 -19.79 5.33
C PHE A 118 2.61 -20.22 6.79
N VAL A 119 3.86 -20.22 7.27
CA VAL A 119 4.20 -20.58 8.66
C VAL A 119 4.40 -19.39 9.60
N SER A 120 4.68 -18.20 9.06
CA SER A 120 5.02 -17.01 9.85
C SER A 120 3.80 -16.10 10.06
N LEU A 121 3.83 -15.28 11.13
CA LEU A 121 2.83 -14.24 11.36
C LEU A 121 2.73 -13.27 10.17
N HIS A 122 3.88 -12.89 9.59
CA HIS A 122 3.92 -12.10 8.36
C HIS A 122 3.09 -12.74 7.24
N SER A 123 3.28 -14.04 6.98
CA SER A 123 2.54 -14.73 5.91
C SER A 123 1.04 -14.90 6.19
N TRP A 124 0.63 -15.06 7.45
CA TRP A 124 -0.78 -15.15 7.83
C TRP A 124 -1.48 -13.80 7.67
N LEU A 125 -0.88 -12.72 8.18
CA LEU A 125 -1.41 -11.37 7.99
C LEU A 125 -1.39 -10.96 6.53
N GLY A 126 -0.36 -11.37 5.78
CA GLY A 126 -0.24 -11.16 4.34
C GLY A 126 -1.40 -11.79 3.56
N ILE A 127 -1.69 -13.08 3.75
CA ILE A 127 -2.76 -13.72 2.99
C ILE A 127 -4.15 -13.19 3.37
N ILE A 128 -4.37 -12.83 4.65
CA ILE A 128 -5.59 -12.14 5.10
C ILE A 128 -5.72 -10.79 4.39
N THR A 129 -4.66 -9.98 4.39
CA THR A 129 -4.65 -8.65 3.74
C THR A 129 -4.94 -8.75 2.25
N ILE A 130 -4.29 -9.67 1.54
CA ILE A 130 -4.45 -9.85 0.09
C ILE A 130 -5.88 -10.28 -0.22
N SER A 131 -6.44 -11.23 0.55
CA SER A 131 -7.81 -11.71 0.37
C SER A 131 -8.83 -10.60 0.59
N LEU A 132 -8.69 -9.83 1.68
CA LEU A 132 -9.54 -8.68 1.97
C LEU A 132 -9.42 -7.58 0.91
N PHE A 133 -8.20 -7.32 0.42
CA PHE A 133 -7.98 -6.34 -0.64
C PHE A 133 -8.66 -6.74 -1.95
N GLY A 134 -8.58 -8.01 -2.35
CA GLY A 134 -9.28 -8.54 -3.52
C GLY A 134 -10.80 -8.39 -3.40
N LEU A 135 -11.38 -8.74 -2.26
CA LEU A 135 -12.82 -8.57 -1.99
C LEU A 135 -13.22 -7.09 -1.99
N GLN A 136 -12.42 -6.24 -1.35
CA GLN A 136 -12.65 -4.79 -1.31
C GLN A 136 -12.64 -4.18 -2.70
N TRP A 137 -11.71 -4.58 -3.57
CA TRP A 137 -11.67 -4.13 -4.96
C TRP A 137 -12.89 -4.62 -5.73
N LEU A 138 -13.24 -5.90 -5.61
CA LEU A 138 -14.39 -6.50 -6.31
C LEU A 138 -15.72 -5.83 -5.92
N PHE A 139 -16.00 -5.70 -4.63
CA PHE A 139 -17.23 -5.06 -4.15
C PHE A 139 -17.23 -3.56 -4.43
N GLY A 140 -16.08 -2.88 -4.32
CA GLY A 140 -15.95 -1.48 -4.71
C GLY A 140 -16.25 -1.26 -6.19
N PHE A 141 -15.71 -2.11 -7.06
CA PHE A 141 -15.96 -2.08 -8.50
C PHE A 141 -17.46 -2.31 -8.81
N ALA A 142 -18.04 -3.39 -8.27
CA ALA A 142 -19.44 -3.72 -8.48
C ALA A 142 -20.39 -2.61 -8.02
N ALA A 143 -20.12 -2.01 -6.86
CA ALA A 143 -20.98 -0.98 -6.28
C ALA A 143 -20.85 0.38 -6.97
N PHE A 144 -19.62 0.81 -7.30
CA PHE A 144 -19.34 2.21 -7.69
C PHE A 144 -18.98 2.40 -9.16
N ILE A 145 -18.66 1.33 -9.91
CA ILE A 145 -18.24 1.35 -11.32
C ILE A 145 -19.24 0.58 -12.19
N PHE A 146 -19.25 -0.76 -12.14
CA PHE A 146 -20.06 -1.61 -13.02
C PHE A 146 -20.41 -2.94 -12.33
N PRO A 147 -21.68 -3.39 -12.33
CA PRO A 147 -22.85 -2.79 -12.99
C PRO A 147 -23.31 -1.49 -12.32
N GLY A 148 -22.87 -1.24 -11.09
CA GLY A 148 -23.18 -0.06 -10.33
C GLY A 148 -24.50 -0.18 -9.57
N SER A 149 -24.46 -0.03 -8.25
CA SER A 149 -25.66 -0.12 -7.39
C SER A 149 -26.50 1.15 -7.39
N GLU A 150 -27.72 1.05 -6.87
CA GLU A 150 -28.59 2.20 -6.61
C GLU A 150 -27.96 3.20 -5.63
N MET A 151 -28.45 4.44 -5.66
CA MET A 151 -27.89 5.54 -4.85
C MET A 151 -27.98 5.26 -3.34
N SER A 152 -29.08 4.67 -2.88
CA SER A 152 -29.30 4.27 -1.48
C SER A 152 -28.27 3.25 -1.02
N THR A 153 -28.07 2.18 -1.79
CA THR A 153 -27.06 1.14 -1.53
C THR A 153 -25.66 1.72 -1.50
N ARG A 154 -25.30 2.57 -2.47
CA ARG A 154 -23.99 3.25 -2.50
C ARG A 154 -23.77 4.13 -1.29
N ALA A 155 -24.80 4.87 -0.86
CA ALA A 155 -24.74 5.74 0.30
C ALA A 155 -24.50 4.93 1.59
N SER A 156 -25.20 3.80 1.76
CA SER A 156 -25.03 2.89 2.90
C SER A 156 -23.69 2.14 2.88
N PHE A 157 -23.19 1.75 1.70
CA PHE A 157 -21.94 0.99 1.57
C PHE A 157 -20.68 1.86 1.70
N LYS A 158 -20.73 3.13 1.29
CA LYS A 158 -19.56 4.02 1.25
C LYS A 158 -18.79 4.14 2.58
N PRO A 159 -19.44 4.29 3.76
CA PRO A 159 -18.73 4.33 5.04
C PRO A 159 -17.95 3.04 5.32
N TRP A 160 -18.56 1.88 5.05
CA TRP A 160 -17.92 0.57 5.20
C TRP A 160 -16.75 0.38 4.23
N HIS A 161 -16.95 0.75 2.96
CA HIS A 161 -15.88 0.73 1.97
C HIS A 161 -14.69 1.60 2.41
N THR A 162 -14.94 2.79 2.95
CA THR A 162 -13.88 3.67 3.45
C THR A 162 -13.17 3.06 4.67
N PHE A 163 -13.93 2.56 5.64
CA PHE A 163 -13.39 1.94 6.85
C PHE A 163 -12.52 0.72 6.55
N PHE A 164 -13.06 -0.27 5.82
CA PHE A 164 -12.32 -1.48 5.48
C PHE A 164 -11.13 -1.17 4.56
N GLY A 165 -11.24 -0.20 3.65
CA GLY A 165 -10.11 0.26 2.84
C GLY A 165 -8.93 0.73 3.70
N MET A 166 -9.19 1.52 4.73
CA MET A 166 -8.15 1.97 5.66
C MET A 166 -7.60 0.85 6.54
N VAL A 167 -8.46 -0.05 7.04
CA VAL A 167 -8.02 -1.23 7.81
C VAL A 167 -7.08 -2.10 6.98
N ILE A 168 -7.43 -2.39 5.73
CA ILE A 168 -6.61 -3.19 4.81
C ILE A 168 -5.27 -2.49 4.54
N PHE A 169 -5.29 -1.19 4.28
CA PHE A 169 -4.06 -0.43 4.04
C PHE A 169 -3.11 -0.43 5.23
N LEU A 170 -3.63 -0.20 6.44
CA LEU A 170 -2.81 -0.25 7.66
C LEU A 170 -2.34 -1.68 7.97
N LEU A 171 -3.16 -2.70 7.69
CA LEU A 171 -2.74 -4.10 7.82
C LEU A 171 -1.63 -4.48 6.83
N ALA A 172 -1.67 -3.95 5.60
CA ALA A 172 -0.60 -4.10 4.61
C ALA A 172 0.71 -3.49 5.11
N VAL A 173 0.65 -2.28 5.69
CA VAL A 173 1.80 -1.60 6.30
C VAL A 173 2.35 -2.42 7.48
N CYS A 174 1.50 -2.83 8.42
CA CYS A 174 1.91 -3.68 9.54
C CYS A 174 2.56 -4.99 9.06
N THR A 175 1.99 -5.61 8.01
CA THR A 175 2.56 -6.83 7.41
C THR A 175 3.94 -6.56 6.81
N ALA A 176 4.13 -5.42 6.13
CA ALA A 176 5.43 -5.03 5.58
C ALA A 176 6.46 -4.74 6.67
N GLU A 177 6.10 -4.06 7.76
CA GLU A 177 7.00 -3.85 8.91
C GLU A 177 7.51 -5.18 9.48
N ILE A 178 6.61 -6.16 9.68
CA ILE A 178 7.00 -7.50 10.15
C ILE A 178 7.94 -8.19 9.13
N GLY A 179 7.66 -8.03 7.83
CA GLY A 179 8.48 -8.59 6.76
C GLY A 179 9.88 -7.98 6.70
N LEU A 180 9.98 -6.66 6.78
CA LEU A 180 11.25 -5.91 6.81
C LEU A 180 12.06 -6.23 8.06
N ASN A 181 11.41 -6.47 9.20
CA ASN A 181 12.08 -6.78 10.45
C ASN A 181 13.00 -8.01 10.37
N TYR A 182 12.68 -8.99 9.51
CA TYR A 182 13.55 -10.15 9.27
C TYR A 182 14.91 -9.79 8.62
N PHE A 183 15.04 -8.60 8.02
CA PHE A 183 16.24 -8.15 7.32
C PHE A 183 17.11 -7.18 8.13
N ILE A 184 16.72 -6.86 9.36
CA ILE A 184 17.51 -6.03 10.27
C ILE A 184 18.56 -6.91 10.95
N LEU A 185 19.66 -7.18 10.26
CA LEU A 185 20.78 -7.97 10.77
C LEU A 185 21.91 -7.05 11.24
N GLY A 186 21.91 -6.72 12.53
CA GLY A 186 22.96 -5.92 13.18
C GLY A 186 22.93 -4.43 12.84
N ASN A 187 23.81 -3.67 13.48
CA ASN A 187 23.92 -2.21 13.29
C ASN A 187 24.86 -1.85 12.13
N ASN A 188 24.54 -2.33 10.93
CA ASN A 188 25.30 -2.02 9.71
C ASN A 188 24.48 -1.11 8.76
N GLN A 189 25.14 -0.61 7.71
CA GLN A 189 24.52 0.33 6.76
C GLN A 189 23.25 -0.24 6.10
N GLN A 190 23.25 -1.54 5.76
CA GLN A 190 22.08 -2.21 5.21
C GLN A 190 20.91 -2.22 6.20
N GLY A 191 21.16 -2.61 7.45
CA GLY A 191 20.16 -2.62 8.52
C GLY A 191 19.58 -1.23 8.78
N LEU A 192 20.41 -0.18 8.76
CA LEU A 192 19.95 1.21 8.85
C LEU A 192 19.02 1.57 7.69
N ILE A 193 19.39 1.24 6.45
CA ILE A 193 18.54 1.52 5.27
C ILE A 193 17.18 0.82 5.39
N VAL A 194 17.15 -0.44 5.81
CA VAL A 194 15.89 -1.19 6.02
C VAL A 194 15.06 -0.55 7.13
N ASN A 195 15.66 -0.19 8.26
CA ASN A 195 14.99 0.51 9.37
C ASN A 195 14.38 1.85 8.93
N PHE A 196 15.16 2.69 8.26
CA PHE A 196 14.66 3.97 7.76
C PHE A 196 13.57 3.77 6.70
N THR A 197 13.66 2.73 5.86
CA THR A 197 12.59 2.39 4.92
C THR A 197 11.28 2.08 5.65
N GLY A 198 11.30 1.25 6.70
CA GLY A 198 10.12 0.97 7.54
C GLY A 198 9.56 2.22 8.23
N LEU A 199 10.42 3.03 8.86
CA LEU A 199 10.00 4.30 9.48
C LEU A 199 9.30 5.24 8.48
N LEU A 200 9.83 5.36 7.26
CA LEU A 200 9.21 6.18 6.23
C LEU A 200 7.89 5.58 5.72
N ILE A 201 7.78 4.24 5.59
CA ILE A 201 6.52 3.56 5.25
C ILE A 201 5.45 3.86 6.31
N PHE A 202 5.79 3.78 7.60
CA PHE A 202 4.89 4.15 8.69
C PHE A 202 4.43 5.62 8.61
N LEU A 203 5.37 6.55 8.39
CA LEU A 203 5.04 7.97 8.22
C LEU A 203 4.17 8.21 6.98
N PHE A 204 4.41 7.48 5.89
CA PHE A 204 3.58 7.54 4.68
C PHE A 204 2.16 7.07 4.99
N ALA A 205 2.01 5.98 5.73
CA ALA A 205 0.72 5.46 6.15
C ALA A 205 -0.06 6.47 7.03
N ALA A 206 0.64 7.12 7.96
CA ALA A 206 0.07 8.18 8.79
C ALA A 206 -0.38 9.38 7.96
N ALA A 207 0.44 9.82 6.99
CA ALA A 207 0.10 10.92 6.08
C ALA A 207 -1.13 10.58 5.22
N VAL A 208 -1.15 9.41 4.57
CA VAL A 208 -2.29 8.92 3.78
C VAL A 208 -3.55 8.88 4.64
N SER A 209 -3.48 8.32 5.85
CA SER A 209 -4.61 8.26 6.78
C SER A 209 -5.14 9.65 7.14
N LEU A 210 -4.24 10.60 7.40
CA LEU A 210 -4.61 11.99 7.69
C LEU A 210 -5.30 12.65 6.48
N THR A 211 -4.88 12.38 5.24
CA THR A 211 -5.53 12.95 4.05
C THR A 211 -7.00 12.52 3.88
N VAL A 212 -7.36 11.34 4.38
CA VAL A 212 -8.74 10.83 4.35
C VAL A 212 -9.63 11.65 5.27
N LEU A 213 -9.09 12.11 6.41
CA LEU A 213 -9.81 12.91 7.40
C LEU A 213 -9.89 14.40 7.01
N LEU A 214 -8.87 14.94 6.36
CA LEU A 214 -8.78 16.37 6.05
C LEU A 214 -9.62 16.79 4.83
N PRO A 215 -10.25 17.97 4.85
CA PRO A 215 -10.98 18.49 3.70
C PRO A 215 -10.02 18.90 2.56
N ARG A 216 -10.54 18.90 1.33
CA ARG A 216 -9.90 19.60 0.22
C ARG A 216 -10.35 21.06 0.34
N LEU A 217 -9.43 22.00 0.59
CA LEU A 217 -9.78 23.41 0.46
C LEU A 217 -9.92 23.71 -1.03
N TYR A 218 -11.07 24.29 -1.40
CA TYR A 218 -11.37 24.73 -2.76
C TYR A 218 -10.63 26.03 -3.07
#